data_AF-A0A7R7EKZ1-F1
#
_entry.id   AF-A0A7R7EKZ1-F1
#
_cell.length_a   1.000
_cell.length_b   1.000
_cell.length_c   1.000
_cell.angle_alpha   90.00
_cell.angle_beta   90.00
_cell.angle_gamma   90.00
#
_symmetry.space_group_name_H-M   'P 1'
#
loop_
_entity.id
_entity.type
_entity.pdbx_description
1 polymer ?
#
loop_
_entity_poly.entity_id
_entity_poly.type
_entity_poly.pdbx_seq_one_letter_code
_entity_poly.pdbx_strand_id
1 'polypeptide(L)'
;MYYHGSSEKGLEILLPHVSEHEEPYIYFSTNSVVASFYMVHVVERPFNWFPYGFSQAGIPIYTEYYPDALADVYSGKTGYLYECSMIDVLHNPTNINCAITYPKPVPIEKCTVFTDIYKILLEYEKQGELIIQRYDTLDTKMISFIYRTIQSEIKDNSLKDSPDLSYSVFLKSRFPDIRDSV
;
A
#
# COMPACT_ATOMS: atom_id res chain seq x y z
N MET A 1 -11.89 2.55 16.30
CA MET A 1 -11.96 1.49 15.28
C MET A 1 -10.61 1.44 14.57
N TYR A 2 -10.11 0.24 14.30
CA TYR A 2 -8.84 0.01 13.62
C TYR A 2 -9.04 -0.90 12.43
N TYR A 3 -8.33 -0.63 11.35
CA TYR A 3 -8.53 -1.27 10.06
C TYR A 3 -7.31 -2.08 9.65
N HIS A 4 -7.53 -3.28 9.13
CA HIS A 4 -6.51 -4.12 8.51
C HIS A 4 -6.97 -4.53 7.12
N GLY A 5 -6.27 -4.09 6.08
CA GLY A 5 -6.50 -4.54 4.71
C GLY A 5 -5.70 -5.80 4.42
N SER A 6 -6.34 -6.79 3.79
CA SER A 6 -5.68 -8.03 3.40
C SER A 6 -6.28 -8.61 2.13
N SER A 7 -5.48 -9.39 1.40
CA SER A 7 -5.92 -10.23 0.28
C SER A 7 -6.50 -11.56 0.75
N GLU A 8 -6.30 -11.93 2.02
CA GLU A 8 -6.74 -13.20 2.60
C GLU A 8 -8.19 -13.14 3.07
N LYS A 9 -8.98 -14.13 2.67
CA LYS A 9 -10.40 -14.27 3.00
C LYS A 9 -10.59 -15.01 4.32
N GLY A 10 -11.64 -14.64 5.05
CA GLY A 10 -12.24 -15.52 6.05
C GLY A 10 -11.42 -15.61 7.34
N LEU A 11 -10.59 -14.60 7.59
CA LEU A 11 -9.92 -14.45 8.87
C LEU A 11 -10.98 -14.14 9.94
N GLU A 12 -10.91 -14.85 11.06
CA GLU A 12 -11.71 -14.57 12.26
C GLU A 12 -10.87 -13.90 13.35
N ILE A 13 -9.56 -14.17 13.34
CA ILE A 13 -8.57 -13.62 14.26
C ILE A 13 -7.35 -13.23 13.42
N LEU A 14 -6.87 -12.00 13.62
CA LEU A 14 -5.58 -11.56 13.10
C LEU A 14 -4.47 -12.04 14.04
N LEU A 15 -3.45 -12.68 13.49
CA LEU A 15 -2.30 -13.16 14.25
C LEU A 15 -1.08 -12.25 13.99
N PRO A 16 -0.25 -11.97 15.01
CA PRO A 16 1.01 -11.27 14.81
C PRO A 16 1.96 -12.10 13.95
N HIS A 17 2.59 -11.46 12.96
CA HIS A 17 3.59 -12.08 12.10
C HIS A 17 4.90 -11.30 12.17
N VAL A 18 6.03 -12.01 12.08
CA VAL A 18 7.33 -11.36 11.96
C VAL A 18 7.33 -10.55 10.66
N SER A 19 7.66 -9.27 10.80
CA SER A 19 7.69 -8.29 9.73
C SER A 19 9.11 -7.72 9.59
N GLU A 20 9.28 -6.70 8.76
CA GLU A 20 10.55 -5.98 8.57
C GLU A 20 11.13 -5.37 9.87
N HIS A 21 10.36 -5.31 10.96
CA HIS A 21 10.80 -4.78 12.25
C HIS A 21 11.17 -5.86 13.29
N GLU A 22 11.43 -7.10 12.84
CA GLU A 22 11.97 -8.25 13.59
C GLU A 22 11.11 -8.79 14.76
N GLU A 23 10.15 -8.01 15.25
CA GLU A 23 9.15 -8.41 16.23
C GLU A 23 7.82 -8.81 15.55
N PRO A 24 7.08 -9.80 16.11
CA PRO A 24 5.82 -10.23 15.55
C PRO A 24 4.71 -9.22 15.86
N TYR A 25 4.22 -8.55 14.81
CA TYR A 25 3.19 -7.53 14.92
C TYR A 25 2.03 -7.78 13.95
N ILE A 26 0.84 -7.34 14.35
CA ILE A 26 -0.26 -7.05 13.45
C ILE A 26 -0.21 -5.56 13.14
N TYR A 27 -0.28 -5.21 11.85
CA TYR A 27 -0.34 -3.83 11.41
C TYR A 27 -1.78 -3.41 11.19
N PHE A 28 -2.16 -2.28 11.76
CA PHE A 28 -3.44 -1.66 11.56
C PHE A 28 -3.26 -0.21 11.10
N SER A 29 -4.33 0.35 10.57
CA SER A 29 -4.48 1.77 10.29
C SER A 29 -5.67 2.34 11.04
N THR A 30 -5.58 3.57 11.52
CA THR A 30 -6.74 4.34 11.97
C THR A 30 -7.55 4.94 10.81
N ASN A 31 -7.05 4.82 9.59
CA ASN A 31 -7.67 5.30 8.35
C ASN A 31 -7.99 4.12 7.41
N SER A 32 -9.26 3.94 7.06
CA SER A 32 -9.75 2.84 6.20
C SER A 32 -9.25 2.91 4.76
N VAL A 33 -9.04 4.12 4.22
CA VAL A 33 -8.46 4.34 2.88
C VAL A 33 -7.03 3.79 2.85
N VAL A 34 -6.20 4.14 3.84
CA VAL A 34 -4.82 3.66 3.92
C VAL A 34 -4.78 2.15 4.09
N ALA A 35 -5.64 1.57 4.94
CA ALA A 35 -5.74 0.11 5.05
C ALA A 35 -6.12 -0.55 3.72
N SER A 36 -6.96 0.10 2.89
CA SER A 36 -7.39 -0.45 1.61
C SER A 36 -6.27 -0.62 0.60
N PHE A 37 -5.19 0.17 0.67
CA PHE A 37 -4.00 -0.05 -0.17
C PHE A 37 -3.34 -1.40 0.09
N TYR A 38 -3.32 -1.85 1.34
CA TYR A 38 -2.67 -3.11 1.74
C TYR A 38 -3.49 -4.37 1.39
N MET A 39 -4.66 -4.22 0.77
CA MET A 39 -5.42 -5.38 0.26
C MET A 39 -4.79 -6.03 -0.97
N VAL A 40 -3.88 -5.33 -1.66
CA VAL A 40 -3.21 -5.83 -2.87
C VAL A 40 -1.71 -5.71 -2.69
N HIS A 41 -1.01 -6.84 -2.71
CA HIS A 41 0.44 -6.89 -2.83
C HIS A 41 0.79 -7.23 -4.28
N VAL A 42 1.12 -6.21 -5.08
CA VAL A 42 1.44 -6.37 -6.51
C VAL A 42 2.86 -6.89 -6.76
N VAL A 43 3.72 -6.79 -5.76
CA VAL A 43 5.06 -7.38 -5.71
C VAL A 43 5.14 -8.35 -4.53
N GLU A 44 6.00 -9.36 -4.64
CA GLU A 44 6.18 -10.35 -3.57
C GLU A 44 7.01 -9.78 -2.42
N ARG A 45 6.73 -10.26 -1.20
CA ARG A 45 7.52 -9.90 -0.01
C ARG A 45 9.00 -10.29 -0.19
N PRO A 46 9.95 -9.53 0.38
CA PRO A 46 9.76 -8.42 1.32
C PRO A 46 9.44 -7.07 0.65
N PHE A 47 9.30 -7.00 -0.66
CA PHE A 47 9.02 -5.73 -1.34
C PHE A 47 7.57 -5.29 -1.16
N ASN A 48 7.35 -3.98 -1.22
CA ASN A 48 6.05 -3.35 -1.07
C ASN A 48 5.91 -2.25 -2.14
N TRP A 49 4.71 -2.07 -2.69
CA TRP A 49 4.42 -1.04 -3.68
C TRP A 49 3.15 -0.28 -3.33
N PHE A 50 3.30 0.82 -2.61
CA PHE A 50 2.20 1.67 -2.17
C PHE A 50 2.61 3.14 -2.32
N PRO A 51 2.53 3.73 -3.54
CA PRO A 51 2.96 5.10 -3.79
C PRO A 51 1.92 6.10 -3.25
N TYR A 52 1.90 6.27 -1.92
CA TYR A 52 1.03 7.22 -1.26
C TYR A 52 1.77 8.13 -0.28
N GLY A 53 1.19 9.30 -0.04
CA GLY A 53 1.58 10.23 1.00
C GLY A 53 0.33 10.84 1.65
N PHE A 54 0.50 12.00 2.28
CA PHE A 54 -0.61 12.71 2.91
C PHE A 54 -0.58 14.19 2.55
N SER A 55 -1.75 14.79 2.40
CA SER A 55 -1.89 16.24 2.33
C SER A 55 -1.60 16.89 3.68
N GLN A 56 -1.47 18.22 3.71
CA GLN A 56 -1.35 18.97 4.97
C GLN A 56 -2.55 18.76 5.91
N ALA A 57 -3.73 18.46 5.34
CA ALA A 57 -4.93 18.16 6.11
C ALA A 57 -5.00 16.69 6.58
N GLY A 58 -3.97 15.88 6.30
CA GLY A 58 -3.95 14.46 6.66
C GLY A 58 -4.76 13.55 5.74
N ILE A 59 -5.22 14.06 4.58
CA ILE A 59 -5.93 13.24 3.59
C ILE A 59 -4.90 12.41 2.81
N PRO A 60 -5.05 11.07 2.73
CA PRO A 60 -4.19 10.23 1.90
C PRO A 60 -4.15 10.72 0.45
N ILE A 61 -2.96 10.71 -0.15
CA ILE A 61 -2.72 11.03 -1.55
C ILE A 61 -2.11 9.79 -2.20
N TYR A 62 -2.79 9.16 -3.15
CA TYR A 62 -2.19 8.16 -4.03
C TYR A 62 -1.65 8.86 -5.26
N THR A 63 -0.36 8.69 -5.56
CA THR A 63 0.27 9.30 -6.74
C THR A 63 0.54 8.21 -7.77
N GLU A 64 -0.05 8.34 -8.96
CA GLU A 64 0.22 7.42 -10.05
C GLU A 64 1.62 7.66 -10.60
N TYR A 65 2.56 6.74 -10.32
CA TYR A 65 3.95 6.86 -10.76
C TYR A 65 4.15 6.55 -12.26
N TYR A 66 3.15 5.94 -12.89
CA TYR A 66 3.06 5.67 -14.32
C TYR A 66 1.58 5.78 -14.74
N PRO A 67 1.27 5.91 -16.05
CA PRO A 67 -0.11 6.03 -16.52
C PRO A 67 -1.01 4.91 -16.00
N ASP A 68 -2.19 5.27 -15.48
CA ASP A 68 -3.23 4.36 -14.98
C ASP A 68 -2.78 3.42 -13.85
N ALA A 69 -1.72 3.78 -13.10
CA ALA A 69 -1.14 2.93 -12.07
C ALA A 69 -2.15 2.44 -11.02
N LEU A 70 -3.12 3.28 -10.63
CA LEU A 70 -4.14 2.85 -9.67
C LEU A 70 -5.03 1.74 -10.26
N ALA A 71 -5.44 1.89 -11.52
CA ALA A 71 -6.27 0.88 -12.18
C ALA A 71 -5.48 -0.42 -12.41
N ASP A 72 -4.22 -0.32 -12.85
CA ASP A 72 -3.34 -1.47 -13.07
C ASP A 72 -3.18 -2.33 -11.79
N VAL A 73 -3.01 -1.69 -10.63
CA VAL A 73 -2.84 -2.41 -9.36
C VAL A 73 -4.15 -2.97 -8.82
N TYR A 74 -5.23 -2.19 -8.81
CA TYR A 74 -6.42 -2.49 -8.00
C TYR A 74 -7.65 -2.95 -8.79
N SER A 75 -7.69 -2.79 -10.11
CA SER A 75 -8.89 -3.08 -10.92
C SER A 75 -9.23 -4.58 -10.91
N GLY A 76 -10.49 -4.88 -10.58
CA GLY A 76 -11.00 -6.26 -10.52
C GLY A 76 -10.36 -7.12 -9.43
N LYS A 77 -9.51 -6.55 -8.57
CA LYS A 77 -8.94 -7.26 -7.42
C LYS A 77 -9.97 -7.32 -6.30
N THR A 78 -10.04 -8.49 -5.66
CA THR A 78 -10.84 -8.69 -4.45
C THR A 78 -9.97 -8.47 -3.22
N GLY A 79 -10.50 -7.76 -2.23
CA GLY A 79 -9.82 -7.47 -0.96
C GLY A 79 -10.77 -7.46 0.22
N TYR A 80 -10.20 -7.56 1.41
CA TYR A 80 -10.91 -7.68 2.67
C TYR A 80 -10.47 -6.57 3.62
N LEU A 81 -11.43 -5.75 4.06
CA LEU A 81 -11.21 -4.73 5.09
C LEU A 81 -11.71 -5.30 6.42
N TYR A 82 -10.78 -5.62 7.30
CA TYR A 82 -11.09 -6.09 8.63
C TYR A 82 -11.12 -4.92 9.60
N GLU A 83 -12.20 -4.85 10.37
CA GLU A 83 -12.43 -3.86 11.43
C GLU A 83 -12.27 -4.55 12.79
N CYS A 84 -11.45 -3.94 13.65
CA CYS A 84 -11.14 -4.45 14.98
C CYS A 84 -11.24 -3.32 16.02
N SER A 85 -11.81 -3.63 17.18
CA SER A 85 -11.70 -2.80 18.37
C SER A 85 -10.54 -3.28 19.24
N MET A 86 -9.80 -2.34 19.83
CA MET A 86 -8.62 -2.63 20.64
C MET A 86 -8.71 -1.87 21.95
N ILE A 87 -8.26 -2.52 23.02
CA ILE A 87 -8.37 -2.03 24.41
C ILE A 87 -7.02 -1.65 25.03
N ASP A 88 -5.92 -1.98 24.36
CA ASP A 88 -4.55 -1.81 24.86
C ASP A 88 -3.82 -0.66 24.14
N VAL A 89 -2.65 -0.28 24.69
CA VAL A 89 -1.77 0.75 24.13
C VAL A 89 -1.16 0.28 22.82
N LEU A 90 -1.26 1.15 21.82
CA LEU A 90 -0.75 0.93 20.47
C LEU A 90 0.54 1.69 20.26
N HIS A 91 1.44 1.10 19.48
CA HIS A 91 2.71 1.72 19.11
C HIS A 91 2.67 2.00 17.62
N ASN A 92 3.19 3.14 17.19
CA ASN A 92 3.43 3.39 15.77
C ASN A 92 4.92 3.12 15.52
N PRO A 93 5.31 1.97 14.93
CA PRO A 93 6.71 1.69 14.62
C PRO A 93 7.16 2.34 13.31
N THR A 94 6.28 3.08 12.63
CA THR A 94 6.50 3.65 11.30
C THR A 94 6.47 5.17 11.33
N ASN A 95 6.86 5.79 10.22
CA ASN A 95 6.66 7.23 10.01
C ASN A 95 5.28 7.58 9.41
N ILE A 96 4.36 6.61 9.31
CA ILE A 96 3.01 6.79 8.76
C ILE A 96 2.05 7.14 9.89
N ASN A 97 1.46 8.33 9.85
CA ASN A 97 0.68 8.88 10.98
C ASN A 97 -0.49 8.00 11.47
N CYS A 98 -1.12 7.24 10.58
CA CYS A 98 -2.26 6.41 10.92
C CYS A 98 -1.90 4.95 11.21
N ALA A 99 -0.64 4.55 10.99
CA ALA A 99 -0.19 3.18 11.21
C ALA A 99 0.05 2.91 12.69
N ILE A 100 -0.30 1.71 13.10
CA ILE A 100 -0.16 1.24 14.48
C ILE A 100 0.08 -0.27 14.46
N THR A 101 0.78 -0.77 15.47
CA THR A 101 1.03 -2.20 15.63
C THR A 101 0.54 -2.74 16.96
N TYR A 102 0.28 -4.05 16.95
CA TYR A 102 -0.13 -4.78 18.13
C TYR A 102 0.48 -6.18 18.18
N PRO A 103 1.03 -6.63 19.33
CA PRO A 103 1.80 -7.86 19.42
C PRO A 103 0.98 -9.09 19.83
N LYS A 104 -0.35 -8.97 20.00
CA LYS A 104 -1.21 -10.08 20.43
C LYS A 104 -2.29 -10.36 19.38
N PRO A 105 -2.84 -11.58 19.31
CA PRO A 105 -3.99 -11.90 18.47
C PRO A 105 -5.17 -10.98 18.71
N VAL A 106 -5.88 -10.59 17.63
CA VAL A 106 -7.03 -9.68 17.69
C VAL A 106 -8.22 -10.31 16.97
N PRO A 107 -9.37 -10.50 17.63
CA PRO A 107 -10.58 -10.95 16.98
C PRO A 107 -11.12 -9.88 16.02
N ILE A 108 -11.64 -10.32 14.88
CA ILE A 108 -12.24 -9.45 13.88
C ILE A 108 -13.69 -9.19 14.28
N GLU A 109 -14.09 -7.91 14.31
CA GLU A 109 -15.48 -7.53 14.61
C GLU A 109 -16.33 -7.50 13.33
N LYS A 110 -15.73 -7.05 12.23
CA LYS A 110 -16.41 -6.97 10.94
C LYS A 110 -15.42 -7.14 9.79
N CYS A 111 -15.87 -7.79 8.73
CA CYS A 111 -15.17 -7.90 7.47
C CYS A 111 -16.04 -7.29 6.37
N THR A 112 -15.49 -6.29 5.67
CA THR A 112 -16.08 -5.74 4.44
C THR A 112 -15.34 -6.33 3.26
N VAL A 113 -16.06 -7.02 2.36
CA VAL A 113 -15.50 -7.61 1.15
C VAL A 113 -15.68 -6.65 -0.02
N PHE A 114 -14.59 -6.37 -0.72
CA PHE A 114 -14.62 -5.59 -1.95
C PHE A 114 -14.25 -6.50 -3.12
N THR A 115 -15.13 -6.62 -4.11
CA THR A 115 -14.87 -7.43 -5.32
C THR A 115 -14.11 -6.67 -6.40
N ASP A 116 -13.96 -5.36 -6.23
CA ASP A 116 -13.23 -4.46 -7.13
C ASP A 116 -12.70 -3.27 -6.33
N ILE A 117 -11.48 -3.39 -5.83
CA ILE A 117 -10.87 -2.40 -4.93
C ILE A 117 -10.71 -1.05 -5.64
N TYR A 118 -10.43 -1.03 -6.94
CA TYR A 118 -10.32 0.20 -7.72
C TYR A 118 -11.59 1.07 -7.62
N LYS A 119 -12.78 0.46 -7.74
CA LYS A 119 -14.05 1.17 -7.61
C LYS A 119 -14.24 1.81 -6.23
N ILE A 120 -13.75 1.15 -5.19
CA ILE A 120 -13.83 1.65 -3.81
C ILE A 120 -12.90 2.84 -3.61
N LEU A 121 -11.68 2.79 -4.16
CA LEU A 121 -10.75 3.91 -4.12
C LEU A 121 -11.29 5.14 -4.88
N LEU A 122 -11.97 4.94 -6.01
CA LEU A 122 -12.67 6.02 -6.72
C LEU A 122 -13.82 6.62 -5.90
N GLU A 123 -14.54 5.80 -5.13
CA GLU A 123 -15.61 6.30 -4.26
C GLU A 123 -15.03 7.11 -3.08
N TYR A 124 -13.91 6.67 -2.48
CA TYR A 124 -13.19 7.49 -1.49
C TYR A 124 -12.71 8.81 -2.08
N GLU A 125 -12.25 8.83 -3.33
CA GLU A 125 -11.89 10.08 -4.02
C GLU A 125 -13.09 11.01 -4.16
N LYS A 126 -14.23 10.48 -4.62
CA LYS A 126 -15.47 11.24 -4.77
C LYS A 126 -15.98 11.81 -3.44
N GLN A 127 -15.73 11.13 -2.33
CA GLN A 127 -16.09 11.57 -0.98
C GLN A 127 -15.07 12.56 -0.38
N GLY A 128 -13.93 12.79 -1.04
CA GLY A 128 -12.86 13.65 -0.54
C GLY A 128 -12.00 13.00 0.55
N GLU A 129 -12.12 11.68 0.74
CA GLU A 129 -11.34 10.89 1.71
C GLU A 129 -10.00 10.41 1.13
N LEU A 130 -9.87 10.46 -0.19
CA LEU A 130 -8.65 10.15 -0.93
C LEU A 130 -8.41 11.22 -1.99
N ILE A 131 -7.16 11.59 -2.22
CA ILE A 131 -6.75 12.34 -3.40
C ILE A 131 -6.00 11.37 -4.30
N ILE A 132 -6.41 11.22 -5.55
CA ILE A 132 -5.65 10.44 -6.53
C ILE A 132 -5.01 11.44 -7.51
N GLN A 133 -3.69 11.62 -7.40
CA GLN A 133 -2.92 12.40 -8.35
C GLN A 133 -2.66 11.56 -9.60
N ARG A 134 -3.41 11.87 -10.68
CA ARG A 134 -3.29 11.18 -11.96
C ARG A 134 -1.96 11.51 -12.62
N TYR A 135 -1.36 10.53 -13.31
CA TYR A 135 -0.03 10.67 -13.90
C TYR A 135 0.06 11.87 -14.87
N ASP A 136 -0.98 12.08 -15.68
CA ASP A 136 -1.07 13.16 -16.67
C ASP A 136 -1.20 14.57 -16.04
N THR A 137 -1.50 14.66 -14.75
CA THR A 137 -1.56 15.91 -13.98
C THR A 137 -0.25 16.28 -13.29
N LEU A 138 0.75 15.39 -13.30
CA LEU A 138 2.00 15.59 -12.57
C LEU A 138 2.91 16.60 -13.26
N ASP A 139 3.50 17.50 -12.47
CA ASP A 139 4.50 18.43 -12.97
C ASP A 139 5.88 17.75 -13.17
N THR A 140 6.77 18.44 -13.89
CA THR A 140 8.10 17.91 -14.20
C THR A 140 8.95 17.65 -12.94
N LYS A 141 8.68 18.36 -11.85
CA LYS A 141 9.40 18.16 -10.57
C LYS A 141 8.97 16.86 -9.92
N MET A 142 7.68 16.58 -9.89
CA MET A 142 7.12 15.35 -9.35
C MET A 142 7.56 14.15 -10.20
N ILE A 143 7.48 14.26 -11.53
CA ILE A 143 7.99 13.22 -12.43
C ILE A 143 9.48 12.95 -12.17
N SER A 144 10.30 14.00 -12.04
CA SER A 144 11.72 13.85 -11.70
C SER A 144 11.95 13.23 -10.32
N PHE A 145 11.09 13.53 -9.34
CA PHE A 145 11.14 12.91 -8.01
C PHE A 145 10.84 11.41 -8.11
N ILE A 146 9.77 11.03 -8.81
CA ILE A 146 9.39 9.63 -9.05
C ILE A 146 10.56 8.86 -9.67
N TYR A 147 11.14 9.36 -10.77
CA TYR A 147 12.29 8.69 -11.41
C TYR A 147 13.46 8.50 -10.45
N ARG A 148 13.81 9.50 -9.65
CA ARG A 148 14.88 9.37 -8.64
C ARG A 148 14.54 8.34 -7.57
N THR A 149 13.30 8.33 -7.08
CA THR A 149 12.84 7.34 -6.10
C THR A 149 12.98 5.93 -6.66
N ILE A 150 12.54 5.70 -7.89
CA ILE A 150 12.66 4.36 -8.49
C ILE A 150 14.13 3.97 -8.74
N GLN A 151 14.98 4.90 -9.17
CA GLN A 151 16.42 4.63 -9.30
C GLN A 151 17.08 4.27 -7.96
N SER A 152 16.68 4.94 -6.87
CA SER A 152 17.11 4.58 -5.51
C SER A 152 16.62 3.18 -5.13
N GLU A 153 15.34 2.87 -5.32
CA GLU A 153 14.77 1.53 -5.06
C GLU A 153 15.53 0.42 -5.80
N ILE A 154 15.85 0.63 -7.08
CA ILE A 154 16.61 -0.32 -7.89
C ILE A 154 17.99 -0.57 -7.31
N LYS A 155 18.68 0.50 -6.91
CA LYS A 155 20.03 0.43 -6.37
C LYS A 155 20.05 -0.19 -4.98
N ASP A 156 19.17 0.25 -4.09
CA ASP A 156 19.15 -0.13 -2.68
C ASP A 156 18.75 -1.61 -2.51
N ASN A 157 17.93 -2.14 -3.44
CA ASN A 157 17.53 -3.54 -3.47
C ASN A 157 18.34 -4.40 -4.46
N SER A 158 19.41 -3.87 -5.08
CA SER A 158 20.25 -4.57 -6.06
C SER A 158 19.45 -5.27 -7.18
N LEU A 159 18.36 -4.65 -7.65
CA LEU A 159 17.40 -5.29 -8.56
C LEU A 159 18.03 -5.66 -9.92
N LYS A 160 19.05 -4.91 -10.34
CA LYS A 160 19.81 -5.17 -11.57
C LYS A 160 20.46 -6.55 -11.60
N ASP A 161 20.93 -7.03 -10.46
CA ASP A 161 21.58 -8.33 -10.34
C ASP A 161 20.56 -9.46 -10.16
N SER A 162 19.28 -9.12 -10.04
CA SER A 162 18.17 -10.04 -9.78
C SER A 162 16.98 -9.75 -10.71
N PRO A 163 17.15 -9.90 -12.03
CA PRO A 163 16.18 -9.45 -13.04
C PRO A 163 14.84 -10.19 -13.00
N ASP A 164 14.81 -11.39 -12.41
CA ASP A 164 13.65 -12.27 -12.33
C ASP A 164 12.83 -12.08 -11.04
N LEU A 165 13.26 -11.22 -10.11
CA LEU A 165 12.46 -10.89 -8.93
C LEU A 165 11.14 -10.23 -9.37
N SER A 166 10.06 -10.51 -8.65
CA SER A 166 8.74 -9.92 -8.91
C SER A 166 8.80 -8.39 -8.97
N TYR A 167 9.61 -7.75 -8.11
CA TYR A 167 9.80 -6.30 -8.13
C TYR A 167 10.56 -5.82 -9.37
N SER A 168 11.63 -6.51 -9.78
CA SER A 168 12.38 -6.21 -11.01
C SER A 168 11.50 -6.31 -12.26
N VAL A 169 10.71 -7.38 -12.36
CA VAL A 169 9.75 -7.59 -13.46
C VAL A 169 8.67 -6.51 -13.46
N PHE A 170 8.14 -6.18 -12.28
CA PHE A 170 7.16 -5.11 -12.11
C PHE A 170 7.71 -3.78 -12.64
N LEU A 171 8.89 -3.34 -12.17
CA LEU A 171 9.48 -2.08 -12.60
C LEU A 171 9.81 -2.04 -14.10
N LYS A 172 10.41 -3.09 -14.66
CA LYS A 172 10.74 -3.17 -16.11
C LYS A 172 9.53 -3.01 -17.01
N SER A 173 8.39 -3.56 -16.59
CA SER A 173 7.16 -3.54 -17.39
C SER A 173 6.47 -2.17 -17.40
N ARG A 174 6.64 -1.37 -16.34
CA ARG A 174 5.88 -0.13 -16.10
C ARG A 174 6.71 1.14 -16.26
N PHE A 175 8.03 1.02 -16.16
CA PHE A 175 8.99 2.11 -16.33
C PHE A 175 9.99 1.75 -17.44
N PRO A 176 9.61 1.90 -18.72
CA PRO A 176 10.46 1.51 -19.83
C PRO A 176 11.79 2.30 -19.88
N ASP A 177 11.80 3.55 -19.45
CA ASP A 177 12.98 4.43 -19.50
C ASP A 177 14.10 4.00 -18.54
N ILE A 178 13.80 3.18 -17.55
CA ILE A 178 14.78 2.68 -16.58
C ILE A 178 15.07 1.19 -16.76
N ARG A 179 14.52 0.56 -17.82
CA ARG A 179 14.59 -0.89 -18.04
C ARG A 179 16.03 -1.43 -18.03
N ASP A 180 16.98 -0.67 -18.55
CA ASP A 180 18.41 -1.07 -18.61
C ASP A 180 19.12 -0.94 -17.24
N SER A 181 18.46 -0.33 -16.26
CA SER A 181 18.95 -0.15 -14.90
C SER A 181 18.50 -1.27 -13.95
N VAL A 182 17.54 -2.11 -14.36
CA VAL A 182 16.91 -3.19 -13.59
C VAL A 182 17.23 -4.55 -14.19
#